data_AF-A0A955TUU0-F1
#
_entry.id   AF-A0A955TUU0-F1
#
_cell.length_a   1.000
_cell.length_b   1.000
_cell.length_c   1.000
_cell.angle_alpha   90.00
_cell.angle_beta   90.00
_cell.angle_gamma   90.00
#
_symmetry.space_group_name_H-M   'P 1'
#
loop_
_entity.id
_entity.type
_entity.pdbx_description
1 polymer ?
#
loop_
_entity_poly.entity_id
_entity_poly.type
_entity_poly.pdbx_seq_one_letter_code
_entity_poly.pdbx_strand_id
1 'polypeptide(L)'
;VLKPGGKFVFLEHGQSPDDSVRRWQEWLTPYWKHLGDGCHLNRPMARLIHAQSWTLLSLTNFYLPGVPKPFAYFYQGCAVKGMS
;
A
#
# COMPACT_ATOMS: atom_id res chain seq x y z
N VAL A 1 -1.10 -1.71 18.66
CA VAL A 1 -2.30 -0.93 19.01
C VAL A 1 -3.65 -1.54 18.61
N LEU A 2 -3.74 -2.62 17.83
CA LEU A 2 -5.02 -3.31 17.56
C LEU A 2 -5.29 -4.45 18.56
N LYS A 3 -6.49 -4.51 19.15
CA LYS A 3 -6.93 -5.63 20.01
C LYS A 3 -7.07 -6.92 19.17
N PRO A 4 -6.91 -8.12 19.76
CA PRO A 4 -7.23 -9.38 19.09
C PRO A 4 -8.66 -9.35 18.53
N GLY A 5 -8.85 -9.80 17.29
CA GLY A 5 -10.13 -9.73 16.57
C GLY A 5 -10.53 -8.33 16.07
N GLY A 6 -9.72 -7.31 16.31
CA GLY A 6 -9.96 -5.96 15.81
C GLY A 6 -9.82 -5.87 14.28
N LYS A 7 -10.63 -5.01 13.65
CA LYS A 7 -10.54 -4.70 12.22
C LYS A 7 -9.52 -3.59 11.96
N PHE A 8 -8.67 -3.81 10.97
CA PHE A 8 -7.79 -2.83 10.37
C PHE A 8 -8.31 -2.49 8.98
N VAL A 9 -8.85 -1.29 8.81
CA VAL A 9 -9.29 -0.75 7.52
C VAL A 9 -8.22 0.22 7.04
N PHE A 10 -7.78 0.07 5.80
CA PHE A 10 -6.65 0.84 5.27
C PHE A 10 -6.89 1.32 3.85
N LEU A 11 -6.26 2.44 3.53
CA LEU A 11 -6.09 2.99 2.19
C LEU A 11 -4.64 3.48 2.10
N GLU A 12 -3.81 2.75 1.38
CA GLU A 12 -2.36 2.94 1.37
C GLU A 12 -1.86 3.12 -0.05
N HIS A 13 -0.94 4.06 -0.24
CA HIS A 13 -0.19 4.18 -1.48
C HIS A 13 0.89 3.11 -1.51
N GLY A 14 1.12 2.46 -2.66
CA GLY A 14 2.23 1.53 -2.78
C GLY A 14 2.66 1.21 -4.20
N GLN A 15 3.49 0.17 -4.29
CA GLN A 15 4.10 -0.28 -5.52
C GLN A 15 3.04 -0.79 -6.50
N SER A 16 3.08 -0.31 -7.74
CA SER A 16 2.25 -0.83 -8.83
C SER A 16 2.70 -2.23 -9.28
N PRO A 17 1.81 -3.09 -9.82
CA PRO A 17 2.19 -4.33 -10.49
C PRO A 17 2.79 -4.09 -11.88
N ASP A 18 2.61 -2.91 -12.46
CA ASP A 18 3.09 -2.57 -13.80
C ASP A 18 4.59 -2.24 -13.77
N ASP A 19 5.43 -3.03 -14.43
CA ASP A 19 6.89 -2.88 -14.38
C ASP A 19 7.39 -1.50 -14.85
N SER A 20 6.73 -0.91 -15.84
CA SER A 20 7.07 0.45 -16.29
C SER A 20 6.82 1.48 -15.20
N VAL A 21 5.71 1.36 -14.46
CA VAL A 21 5.37 2.25 -13.35
C VAL A 21 6.30 2.00 -12.16
N ARG A 22 6.64 0.75 -11.87
CA ARG A 22 7.58 0.39 -10.78
C ARG A 22 8.95 1.05 -10.94
N ARG A 23 9.50 1.04 -12.16
CA ARG A 23 10.78 1.71 -12.46
C ARG A 23 10.72 3.21 -12.17
N TRP A 24 9.61 3.86 -12.54
CA TRP A 24 9.37 5.26 -12.19
C TRP A 24 9.23 5.46 -10.68
N GLN A 25 8.49 4.59 -9.99
CA GLN A 25 8.35 4.66 -8.54
C GLN A 25 9.71 4.52 -7.84
N GLU A 26 10.58 3.62 -8.28
CA GLU A 26 11.95 3.47 -7.74
C GLU A 26 12.79 4.74 -7.94
N TRP A 27 12.75 5.31 -9.14
CA TRP A 27 13.52 6.52 -9.46
C TRP A 27 13.02 7.77 -8.72
N LEU A 28 11.71 7.89 -8.53
CA LEU A 28 11.07 9.05 -7.88
C LEU A 28 11.08 8.96 -6.35
N THR A 29 11.11 7.76 -5.76
CA THR A 29 11.02 7.55 -4.30
C THR A 29 12.02 8.36 -3.48
N PRO A 30 13.31 8.49 -3.84
CA PRO A 30 14.29 9.26 -3.05
C PRO A 30 13.90 10.72 -2.88
N TYR A 31 13.28 11.34 -3.89
CA TYR A 31 12.78 12.70 -3.82
C TYR A 31 11.41 12.75 -3.17
N TRP A 32 10.53 11.80 -3.55
CA TRP A 32 9.16 11.75 -3.06
C TRP A 32 9.05 11.53 -1.56
N LYS A 33 9.93 10.72 -0.95
CA LYS A 33 9.90 10.50 0.50
C LYS A 33 10.09 11.78 1.32
N HIS A 34 10.70 12.82 0.75
CA HIS A 34 10.85 14.12 1.41
C HIS A 34 9.65 15.04 1.19
N LEU A 35 8.97 14.94 0.04
CA LEU A 35 7.81 15.77 -0.30
C LEU A 35 6.48 15.18 0.17
N GLY A 36 6.36 13.86 0.13
CA GLY A 36 5.17 13.09 0.47
C GLY A 36 5.16 12.61 1.92
N ASP A 37 5.70 13.40 2.85
CA ASP A 37 5.68 13.12 4.29
C ASP A 37 6.20 11.71 4.66
N GLY A 38 7.33 11.29 4.08
CA GLY A 38 7.91 9.96 4.30
C GLY A 38 7.27 8.84 3.47
N CYS A 39 6.33 9.14 2.57
CA CYS A 39 5.71 8.14 1.70
C CYS A 39 6.74 7.53 0.73
N HIS A 40 6.70 6.20 0.58
CA HIS A 40 7.54 5.47 -0.37
C HIS A 40 6.67 4.90 -1.49
N LEU A 41 6.84 5.39 -2.71
CA LEU A 41 6.06 4.97 -3.88
C LEU A 41 6.26 3.48 -4.19
N ASN A 42 7.47 2.98 -3.95
CA ASN A 42 7.86 1.59 -4.21
C ASN A 42 7.63 0.65 -3.01
N ARG A 43 6.83 1.05 -2.01
CA ARG A 43 6.55 0.18 -0.85
C ARG A 43 5.73 -1.05 -1.29
N PRO A 44 6.20 -2.29 -1.06
CA PRO A 44 5.53 -3.51 -1.51
C PRO A 44 4.36 -3.87 -0.57
N MET A 45 3.30 -3.06 -0.57
CA MET A 45 2.18 -3.18 0.37
C MET A 45 1.50 -4.54 0.32
N ALA A 46 1.35 -5.14 -0.87
CA ALA A 46 0.84 -6.51 -1.01
C ALA A 46 1.59 -7.48 -0.10
N ARG A 47 2.93 -7.49 -0.19
CA ARG A 47 3.78 -8.38 0.61
C ARG A 47 3.67 -8.08 2.10
N LEU A 48 3.62 -6.81 2.48
CA LEU A 48 3.52 -6.41 3.89
C LEU A 48 2.20 -6.82 4.53
N ILE A 49 1.09 -6.70 3.79
CA ILE A 49 -0.23 -7.12 4.25
C ILE A 49 -0.26 -8.64 4.44
N HIS A 50 0.27 -9.41 3.49
CA HIS A 50 0.30 -10.87 3.55
C HIS A 50 1.28 -11.44 4.58
N ALA A 51 2.31 -10.69 4.98
CA ALA A 51 3.31 -11.13 5.94
C ALA A 51 2.82 -11.14 7.40
N GLN A 52 1.67 -10.56 7.70
CA GLN A 52 1.11 -10.50 9.06
C GLN A 52 0.23 -11.72 9.35
N SER A 53 0.15 -12.13 10.61
CA SER A 53 -0.82 -13.13 11.09
C SER A 53 -2.25 -12.57 11.17
N TRP A 54 -2.67 -11.87 10.12
CA TRP A 54 -3.97 -11.24 9.99
C TRP A 54 -4.79 -11.97 8.94
N THR A 55 -6.11 -12.04 9.16
CA THR A 55 -7.05 -12.55 8.16
C THR A 55 -7.48 -11.40 7.27
N LEU A 56 -7.08 -11.43 6.00
CA LEU A 56 -7.50 -10.43 5.01
C LEU A 56 -8.97 -10.69 4.62
N LEU A 57 -9.84 -9.71 4.85
CA LEU A 57 -11.25 -9.79 4.49
C LEU A 57 -11.51 -9.27 3.07
N SER A 58 -10.81 -8.21 2.68
CA SER A 58 -10.89 -7.65 1.35
C SER A 58 -9.61 -6.89 1.01
N LEU A 59 -9.25 -6.92 -0.27
CA LEU A 59 -8.19 -6.09 -0.84
C LEU A 59 -8.55 -5.76 -2.28
N THR A 60 -8.61 -4.47 -2.57
CA THR A 60 -8.81 -3.91 -3.90
C THR A 60 -7.67 -2.98 -4.20
N ASN A 61 -7.21 -3.04 -5.45
CA ASN A 61 -6.17 -2.17 -5.97
C ASN A 61 -6.68 -1.35 -7.13
N PHE A 62 -6.26 -0.09 -7.20
CA PHE A 62 -6.67 0.78 -8.28
C PHE A 62 -5.67 1.91 -8.50
N TYR A 63 -5.76 2.51 -9.69
CA TYR A 63 -5.15 3.79 -9.97
C TYR A 63 -6.15 4.91 -9.69
N LEU A 64 -5.73 5.93 -8.95
CA LEU A 64 -6.54 7.11 -8.72
C LEU A 64 -6.68 7.91 -10.02
N PRO A 65 -7.91 8.17 -10.51
CA PRO A 65 -8.13 8.92 -11.74
C PRO A 65 -7.58 10.35 -11.63
N GLY A 66 -7.01 10.86 -12.74
CA GLY A 66 -6.49 12.22 -12.80
C GLY A 66 -5.13 12.45 -12.14
N VAL A 67 -4.52 11.42 -11.54
CA VAL A 67 -3.18 11.48 -10.95
C VAL A 67 -2.19 10.72 -11.84
N PRO A 68 -0.95 11.22 -12.04
CA PRO A 68 0.05 10.49 -12.81
C PRO A 68 0.34 9.12 -12.17
N LYS A 69 0.41 8.07 -13.00
CA LYS A 69 0.50 6.66 -12.56
C LYS A 69 1.53 6.37 -11.47
N PRO A 70 2.77 6.93 -11.50
CA PRO A 70 3.76 6.65 -10.45
C PRO A 70 3.32 7.03 -9.04
N PHE A 71 2.36 7.97 -8.92
CA PHE A 71 1.86 8.48 -7.64
C PHE A 71 0.43 8.02 -7.32
N ALA A 72 -0.16 7.19 -8.18
CA ALA A 72 -1.61 6.97 -8.19
C ALA A 72 -2.03 5.56 -7.79
N TYR A 73 -1.11 4.64 -7.46
CA TYR A 73 -1.47 3.26 -7.21
C TYR A 73 -1.77 2.98 -5.73
N PHE A 74 -3.02 2.65 -5.42
CA PHE A 74 -3.49 2.46 -4.05
C PHE A 74 -3.93 1.03 -3.76
N TYR A 75 -3.80 0.68 -2.48
CA TYR A 75 -4.27 -0.53 -1.83
C TYR A 75 -5.38 -0.13 -0.86
N GLN A 76 -6.59 -0.60 -1.09
CA GLN A 76 -7.71 -0.41 -0.16
C GLN A 76 -8.15 -1.77 0.36
N GLY A 77 -8.33 -1.90 1.67
CA GLY A 77 -8.73 -3.19 2.21
C GLY A 77 -9.13 -3.17 3.68
N CYS A 78 -9.49 -4.36 4.13
CA CYS A 78 -9.84 -4.63 5.51
C CYS A 78 -9.22 -5.97 5.93
N ALA A 79 -8.58 -5.99 7.10
CA ALA A 79 -8.02 -7.19 7.70
C ALA A 79 -8.44 -7.31 9.17
N VAL A 80 -8.44 -8.52 9.71
CA VAL A 80 -8.71 -8.79 11.13
C VAL A 80 -7.44 -9.31 11.77
N LYS A 81 -7.04 -8.70 12.89
CA LYS A 81 -5.91 -9.21 13.67
C LYS A 81 -6.27 -10.56 14.30
N GLY A 82 -5.38 -11.55 14.14
CA GLY A 82 -5.52 -12.87 14.76
C GLY A 82 -5.75 -12.81 16.28
N MET A 83 -6.32 -13.88 16.83
CA MET A 83 -6.79 -13.94 18.23
C MET A 83 -5.67 -14.23 19.26
N SER A 84 -4.39 -13.97 18.93
CA SER A 84 -3.24 -14.24 19.80
C SER A 84 -3.32 -13.54 21.15
#